data_AF-A0A090T194-F1
#
_entry.id   AF-A0A090T194-F1
#
_cell.length_a   1.000
_cell.length_b   1.000
_cell.length_c   1.000
_cell.angle_alpha   90.00
_cell.angle_beta   90.00
_cell.angle_gamma   90.00
#
_symmetry.space_group_name_H-M   'P 1'
#
loop_
_entity.id
_entity.type
_entity.pdbx_description
1 polymer ?
#
loop_
_entity_poly.entity_id
_entity_poly.type
_entity_poly.pdbx_seq_one_letter_code
_entity_poly.pdbx_strand_id
1 'polypeptide(L)'
;MLVLVTNQSGIARGMFSEDRFLSLTQWMDWNFSDNGVEFDGIYYCPHHPEHGIGDYKQDCDCRKPKPGMFISARDFLKIDMENSVMVGDKAEDMMAAEAAGVGTKILVRTGKPVTERGESVATVVLDSIRDVPQYLAK
;
A
#
# COMPACT_ATOMS: atom_id res chain seq x y z
N MET A 1 12.70 8.46 -2.37
CA MET A 1 11.25 8.60 -2.63
C MET A 1 10.52 7.51 -1.87
N LEU A 2 9.50 7.88 -1.10
CA LEU A 2 8.64 7.01 -0.31
C LEU A 2 7.18 7.32 -0.61
N VAL A 3 6.42 6.30 -1.00
CA VAL A 3 4.98 6.44 -1.30
C VAL A 3 4.19 5.44 -0.47
N LEU A 4 3.18 5.91 0.24
CA LEU A 4 2.25 5.06 0.97
C LEU A 4 1.03 4.73 0.10
N VAL A 5 0.72 3.43 -0.05
CA VAL A 5 -0.45 2.94 -0.81
C VAL A 5 -1.29 1.99 0.06
N THR A 6 -2.46 2.45 0.54
CA THR A 6 -3.20 1.75 1.62
C THR A 6 -4.67 1.49 1.33
N ASN A 7 -5.13 0.25 1.59
CA ASN A 7 -6.56 -0.08 1.54
C ASN A 7 -7.21 0.26 2.90
N GLN A 8 -8.19 1.17 2.90
CA GLN A 8 -8.87 1.68 4.11
C GLN A 8 -10.37 1.38 4.08
N SER A 9 -10.74 0.12 3.85
CA SER A 9 -12.15 -0.30 3.78
C SER A 9 -12.93 -0.18 5.09
N GLY A 10 -12.27 0.19 6.20
CA GLY A 10 -12.99 0.59 7.41
C GLY A 10 -13.93 1.78 7.17
N ILE A 11 -13.57 2.67 6.23
CA ILE A 11 -14.41 3.78 5.77
C ILE A 11 -15.68 3.23 5.09
N ALA A 12 -15.53 2.42 4.04
CA ALA A 12 -16.67 1.78 3.38
C ALA A 12 -17.59 0.99 4.31
N ARG A 13 -17.02 0.35 5.35
CA ARG A 13 -17.75 -0.46 6.33
C ARG A 13 -18.40 0.37 7.45
N GLY A 14 -18.26 1.70 7.43
CA GLY A 14 -18.81 2.58 8.46
C GLY A 14 -18.12 2.45 9.83
N MET A 15 -16.91 1.90 9.90
CA MET A 15 -16.16 1.74 11.15
C MET A 15 -15.58 3.07 11.65
N PHE A 16 -15.27 3.97 10.72
CA PHE A 16 -14.81 5.35 10.97
C PHE A 16 -15.07 6.20 9.72
N SER A 17 -15.17 7.52 9.89
CA SER A 17 -15.35 8.45 8.76
C SER A 17 -14.04 8.69 8.00
N GLU A 18 -14.15 9.14 6.76
CA GLU A 18 -13.00 9.57 5.97
C GLU A 18 -12.27 10.75 6.62
N ASP A 19 -12.98 11.72 7.19
CA ASP A 19 -12.36 12.84 7.93
C ASP A 19 -11.46 12.37 9.08
N ARG A 20 -11.87 11.31 9.79
CA ARG A 20 -11.06 10.71 10.87
C ARG A 20 -9.81 10.04 10.32
N PHE A 21 -9.93 9.37 9.18
CA PHE A 21 -8.77 8.82 8.48
C PHE A 21 -7.82 9.94 8.05
N LEU A 22 -8.31 10.99 7.39
CA LEU A 22 -7.50 12.12 6.94
C LEU A 22 -6.79 12.84 8.10
N SER A 23 -7.48 13.03 9.23
CA SER A 23 -6.89 13.60 10.44
C SER A 23 -5.75 12.73 10.99
N LEU A 24 -5.94 11.40 10.99
CA LEU A 24 -4.90 10.46 11.42
C LEU A 24 -3.73 10.42 10.45
N THR A 25 -4.00 10.45 9.14
CA THR A 25 -2.98 10.47 8.09
C THR A 25 -2.14 11.74 8.17
N GLN A 26 -2.76 12.90 8.39
CA GLN A 26 -2.04 14.15 8.62
C GLN A 26 -1.14 14.03 9.86
N TRP A 27 -1.68 13.58 11.00
CA TRP A 27 -0.85 13.40 12.20
C TRP A 27 0.33 12.44 11.97
N MET A 28 0.11 11.34 11.25
CA MET A 28 1.15 10.36 10.91
C MET A 28 2.24 11.00 10.03
N ASP A 29 1.85 11.73 8.99
CA ASP A 29 2.79 12.39 8.07
C ASP A 29 3.69 13.39 8.82
N TRP A 30 3.10 14.21 9.69
CA TRP A 30 3.85 15.13 10.56
C TRP A 30 4.79 14.38 11.51
N ASN A 31 4.33 13.29 12.12
CA ASN A 31 5.16 12.50 13.03
C ASN A 31 6.39 11.91 12.33
N PHE A 32 6.24 11.43 11.09
CA PHE A 32 7.36 10.96 10.29
C PHE A 32 8.30 12.10 9.88
N SER A 33 7.76 13.24 9.47
CA SER A 33 8.54 14.42 9.09
C SER A 33 9.39 14.94 10.26
N ASP A 34 8.83 15.00 11.47
CA ASP A 34 9.56 15.35 12.71
C ASP A 34 10.74 14.40 13.00
N ASN A 35 10.71 13.17 12.46
CA ASN A 35 11.77 12.17 12.57
C ASN A 35 12.62 12.06 11.28
N GLY A 36 12.54 13.03 10.38
CA GLY A 36 13.34 13.10 9.16
C GLY A 36 12.91 12.16 8.04
N VAL A 37 11.66 11.69 8.05
CA VAL A 37 11.07 10.84 7.01
C VAL A 37 9.93 11.59 6.33
N GLU A 38 10.07 11.86 5.05
CA GLU A 38 9.04 12.53 4.25
C GLU A 38 8.43 11.56 3.24
N PHE A 39 7.10 11.55 3.14
CA PHE A 39 6.39 10.83 2.08
C PHE A 39 6.21 11.75 0.87
N ASP A 40 6.60 11.27 -0.30
CA ASP A 40 6.36 11.96 -1.57
C ASP A 40 4.90 11.82 -2.03
N GLY A 41 4.16 10.85 -1.48
CA GLY A 41 2.74 10.69 -1.74
C GLY A 41 2.07 9.68 -0.82
N ILE A 42 0.82 9.99 -0.44
CA ILE A 42 -0.04 9.08 0.33
C ILE A 42 -1.32 8.86 -0.47
N TYR A 43 -1.51 7.63 -0.93
CA TYR A 43 -2.67 7.18 -1.70
C TYR A 43 -3.44 6.14 -0.89
N TYR A 44 -4.75 6.27 -0.86
CA TYR A 44 -5.62 5.33 -0.14
C TYR A 44 -6.87 4.97 -0.93
N CYS A 45 -7.41 3.80 -0.65
CA CYS A 45 -8.70 3.35 -1.18
C CYS A 45 -9.72 3.22 -0.04
N PRO A 46 -10.77 4.06 0.01
CA PRO A 46 -11.82 3.95 1.03
C PRO A 46 -12.88 2.88 0.69
N HIS A 47 -12.92 2.40 -0.56
CA HIS A 47 -14.02 1.60 -1.12
C HIS A 47 -14.01 0.12 -0.75
N HIS A 48 -15.19 -0.51 -0.86
CA HIS A 48 -15.37 -1.96 -0.80
C HIS A 48 -16.60 -2.40 -1.64
N PRO A 49 -16.46 -3.36 -2.58
CA PRO A 49 -17.55 -3.70 -3.51
C PRO A 49 -18.75 -4.38 -2.82
N GLU A 50 -18.48 -5.31 -1.90
CA GLU A 50 -19.55 -6.11 -1.28
C GLU A 50 -20.08 -5.51 0.03
N HIS A 51 -19.17 -5.19 0.94
CA HIS A 51 -19.48 -4.72 2.30
C HIS A 51 -19.47 -3.20 2.48
N GLY A 52 -19.33 -2.45 1.38
CA GLY A 52 -19.41 -0.99 1.44
C GLY A 52 -20.84 -0.51 1.68
N ILE A 53 -20.97 0.73 2.15
CA ILE A 53 -22.23 1.44 2.38
C ILE A 53 -22.18 2.78 1.66
N GLY A 54 -23.30 3.20 1.06
CA GLY A 54 -23.42 4.48 0.35
C GLY A 54 -22.42 4.60 -0.81
N ASP A 55 -21.85 5.79 -0.96
CA ASP A 55 -20.91 6.12 -2.06
C ASP A 55 -19.63 5.27 -2.03
N TYR A 56 -19.29 4.67 -0.88
CA TYR A 56 -18.12 3.80 -0.76
C TYR A 56 -18.36 2.35 -1.19
N LYS A 57 -19.61 1.97 -1.50
CA LYS A 57 -19.96 0.65 -2.03
C LYS A 57 -19.80 0.59 -3.54
N GLN A 58 -18.57 0.38 -3.98
CA GLN A 58 -18.26 0.31 -5.41
C GLN A 58 -17.10 -0.63 -5.69
N ASP A 59 -17.11 -1.20 -6.89
CA ASP A 59 -15.90 -1.78 -7.48
C ASP A 59 -15.10 -0.66 -8.12
N CYS A 60 -13.95 -0.34 -7.54
CA CYS A 60 -13.07 0.75 -7.95
C CYS A 60 -11.73 0.21 -8.44
N ASP A 61 -10.95 1.04 -9.14
CA ASP A 61 -9.61 0.62 -9.61
C ASP A 61 -8.51 0.83 -8.58
N CYS A 62 -8.76 1.62 -7.52
CA CYS A 62 -7.78 1.91 -6.50
C CYS A 62 -7.65 0.81 -5.42
N ARG A 63 -8.65 -0.07 -5.25
CA ARG A 63 -8.60 -1.13 -4.24
C ARG A 63 -7.65 -2.25 -4.66
N LYS A 64 -6.55 -2.45 -3.94
CA LYS A 64 -5.67 -3.62 -4.13
C LYS A 64 -6.51 -4.92 -4.01
N PRO A 65 -6.40 -5.87 -4.95
CA PRO A 65 -5.26 -6.13 -5.85
C PRO A 65 -5.22 -5.32 -7.15
N LYS A 66 -6.17 -4.41 -7.41
CA LYS A 66 -6.07 -3.55 -8.59
C LYS A 66 -4.96 -2.49 -8.42
N PRO A 67 -4.25 -2.11 -9.49
CA PRO A 67 -3.06 -1.28 -9.41
C PRO A 67 -3.34 0.24 -9.40
N GLY A 68 -4.59 0.69 -9.30
CA GLY A 68 -4.95 2.10 -9.55
C GLY A 68 -4.20 3.12 -8.67
N MET A 69 -3.93 2.80 -7.40
CA MET A 69 -3.10 3.67 -6.54
C MET A 69 -1.66 3.77 -7.03
N PHE A 70 -1.08 2.66 -7.48
CA PHE A 70 0.29 2.63 -8.01
C PHE A 70 0.39 3.39 -9.33
N ILE A 71 -0.58 3.22 -10.23
CA ILE A 71 -0.66 3.96 -11.50
C ILE A 71 -0.78 5.46 -11.24
N SER A 72 -1.64 5.85 -10.29
CA SER A 72 -1.82 7.26 -9.90
C SER A 72 -0.52 7.86 -9.36
N ALA A 73 0.18 7.14 -8.47
CA ALA A 73 1.47 7.55 -7.94
C ALA A 73 2.54 7.67 -9.04
N ARG A 74 2.63 6.67 -9.92
CA ARG A 74 3.53 6.66 -11.07
C ARG A 74 3.32 7.89 -11.96
N ASP A 75 2.08 8.16 -12.32
CA ASP A 75 1.77 9.21 -13.29
C ASP A 75 1.99 10.61 -12.70
N PHE A 76 1.72 10.78 -11.39
CA PHE A 76 1.94 12.03 -10.67
C PHE A 76 3.41 12.30 -10.38
N LEU A 77 4.12 11.32 -9.78
CA LEU A 77 5.51 11.47 -9.33
C LEU A 77 6.56 11.06 -10.38
N LYS A 78 6.11 10.58 -11.56
CA LYS A 78 6.96 10.07 -12.64
C LYS A 78 7.88 8.93 -12.17
N ILE A 79 7.30 7.99 -11.42
CA ILE A 79 8.01 6.86 -10.82
C ILE A 79 8.46 5.87 -11.90
N ASP A 80 9.70 5.42 -11.81
CA ASP A 80 10.17 4.23 -12.51
C ASP A 80 9.75 2.98 -11.72
N MET A 81 8.71 2.30 -12.19
CA MET A 81 8.14 1.15 -11.51
C MET A 81 9.08 -0.06 -11.52
N GLU A 82 9.81 -0.27 -12.62
CA GLU A 82 10.71 -1.41 -12.76
C GLU A 82 11.83 -1.36 -11.71
N ASN A 83 12.33 -0.15 -11.42
CA ASN A 83 13.34 0.08 -10.38
C ASN A 83 12.75 0.38 -8.99
N SER A 84 11.45 0.17 -8.79
CA SER A 84 10.77 0.38 -7.50
C SER A 84 10.63 -0.90 -6.66
N VAL A 85 10.38 -0.69 -5.37
CA VAL A 85 10.17 -1.75 -4.37
C VAL A 85 8.80 -1.57 -3.73
N MET A 86 7.96 -2.61 -3.74
CA MET A 86 6.75 -2.68 -2.93
C MET A 86 7.00 -3.47 -1.65
N VAL A 87 6.54 -2.95 -0.51
CA VAL A 87 6.55 -3.67 0.78
C VAL A 87 5.11 -3.79 1.27
N GLY A 88 4.65 -5.01 1.54
CA GLY A 88 3.29 -5.28 2.00
C GLY A 88 3.17 -6.54 2.85
N ASP A 89 1.99 -6.80 3.43
CA ASP A 89 1.74 -7.95 4.30
C ASP A 89 0.77 -8.98 3.69
N LYS A 90 0.22 -8.70 2.52
CA LYS A 90 -0.80 -9.54 1.88
C LYS A 90 -0.50 -9.85 0.42
N ALA A 91 -1.12 -10.92 -0.08
CA ALA A 91 -1.05 -11.30 -1.49
C ALA A 91 -1.59 -10.19 -2.40
N GLU A 92 -2.64 -9.49 -1.99
CA GLU A 92 -3.24 -8.40 -2.75
C GLU A 92 -2.28 -7.23 -2.97
N ASP A 93 -1.34 -6.99 -2.04
CA ASP A 93 -0.30 -5.98 -2.20
C ASP A 93 0.67 -6.37 -3.30
N MET A 94 1.11 -7.64 -3.28
CA MET A 94 2.06 -8.18 -4.26
C MET A 94 1.45 -8.21 -5.65
N MET A 95 0.18 -8.61 -5.77
CA MET A 95 -0.56 -8.62 -7.03
C MET A 95 -0.76 -7.21 -7.60
N ALA A 96 -1.08 -6.22 -6.76
CA ALA A 96 -1.22 -4.85 -7.23
C ALA A 96 0.11 -4.27 -7.73
N ALA A 97 1.20 -4.58 -7.03
CA ALA A 97 2.54 -4.19 -7.43
C ALA A 97 2.99 -4.89 -8.72
N GLU A 98 2.72 -6.19 -8.87
CA GLU A 98 2.97 -6.94 -10.10
C GLU A 98 2.20 -6.35 -11.28
N ALA A 99 0.89 -6.10 -11.12
CA ALA A 99 0.06 -5.50 -12.15
C ALA A 99 0.49 -4.06 -12.52
N ALA A 100 1.16 -3.36 -11.61
CA ALA A 100 1.71 -2.02 -11.85
C ALA A 100 3.15 -2.03 -12.41
N GLY A 101 3.75 -3.22 -12.60
CA GLY A 101 5.12 -3.36 -13.11
C GLY A 101 6.22 -3.08 -12.08
N VAL A 102 5.94 -3.22 -10.79
CA VAL A 102 6.96 -3.06 -9.74
C VAL A 102 7.97 -4.20 -9.80
N GLY A 103 9.26 -3.87 -9.93
CA GLY A 103 10.32 -4.87 -10.07
C GLY A 103 10.47 -5.77 -8.84
N THR A 104 10.57 -5.16 -7.65
CA THR A 104 10.80 -5.92 -6.40
C THR A 104 9.57 -5.91 -5.50
N LYS A 105 9.09 -7.10 -5.12
CA LYS A 105 7.90 -7.30 -4.29
C LYS A 105 8.32 -7.97 -2.97
N ILE A 106 8.29 -7.24 -1.87
CA ILE A 106 8.71 -7.71 -0.56
C ILE A 106 7.47 -7.93 0.31
N LEU A 107 7.29 -9.17 0.76
CA LEU A 107 6.28 -9.51 1.76
C LEU A 107 6.91 -9.48 3.15
N VAL A 108 6.21 -8.98 4.16
CA VAL A 108 6.68 -8.95 5.56
C VAL A 108 5.79 -9.71 6.52
N ARG A 109 6.36 -10.21 7.62
CA ARG A 109 5.64 -11.02 8.64
C ARG A 109 5.04 -10.20 9.79
N THR A 110 5.13 -8.87 9.75
CA THR A 110 4.61 -7.97 10.80
C THR A 110 3.10 -7.71 10.74
N GLY A 111 2.42 -8.18 9.68
CA GLY A 111 0.99 -7.96 9.45
C GLY A 111 0.16 -9.25 9.50
N LYS A 112 -0.62 -9.50 8.45
CA LYS A 112 -1.35 -10.76 8.29
C LYS A 112 -0.41 -11.95 8.16
N PRO A 113 -0.86 -13.16 8.54
CA PRO A 113 -0.13 -14.38 8.24
C PRO A 113 0.16 -14.48 6.74
N VAL A 114 1.41 -14.78 6.41
CA VAL A 114 1.83 -15.03 5.03
C VAL A 114 1.06 -16.23 4.49
N THR A 115 0.60 -16.11 3.24
CA THR A 115 -0.15 -17.16 2.54
C THR A 115 0.67 -17.69 1.38
N GLU A 116 0.44 -18.93 0.95
CA GLU A 116 1.12 -19.52 -0.22
C GLU A 116 1.01 -18.63 -1.46
N ARG A 117 -0.17 -18.01 -1.68
CA ARG A 117 -0.39 -17.04 -2.77
C ARG A 117 0.45 -15.78 -2.63
N GLY A 118 0.67 -15.30 -1.42
CA GLY A 118 1.55 -14.16 -1.16
C GLY A 118 3.01 -14.52 -1.48
N GLU A 119 3.46 -15.68 -1.03
CA GLU A 119 4.82 -16.17 -1.29
C GLU A 119 5.07 -16.42 -2.78
N SER A 120 4.09 -16.93 -3.52
CA SER A 120 4.25 -17.22 -4.94
C SER A 120 4.43 -15.98 -5.82
N VAL A 121 3.95 -14.82 -5.38
CA VAL A 121 4.04 -13.54 -6.12
C VAL A 121 5.16 -12.64 -5.59
N ALA A 122 5.56 -12.82 -4.32
CA ALA A 122 6.64 -12.05 -3.73
C ALA A 122 8.02 -12.44 -4.29
N THR A 123 8.90 -11.45 -4.45
CA THR A 123 10.32 -11.68 -4.73
C THR A 123 11.03 -12.27 -3.51
N VAL A 124 10.66 -11.81 -2.31
CA VAL A 124 11.22 -12.28 -1.04
C VAL A 124 10.23 -12.06 0.10
N VAL A 125 10.36 -12.87 1.15
CA VAL A 125 9.63 -12.70 2.41
C VAL A 125 10.62 -12.37 3.54
N LEU A 126 10.49 -11.19 4.13
CA LEU A 126 11.30 -10.72 5.25
C LEU A 126 10.50 -10.72 6.56
N ASP A 127 11.19 -10.62 7.70
CA ASP A 127 10.50 -10.58 8.99
C ASP A 127 9.83 -9.22 9.21
N SER A 128 10.49 -8.13 8.83
CA SER A 128 10.00 -6.77 9.02
C SER A 128 10.47 -5.81 7.92
N ILE A 129 9.81 -4.65 7.83
CA ILE A 129 10.27 -3.51 7.02
C ILE A 129 11.69 -3.05 7.42
N ARG A 130 12.11 -3.31 8.67
CA ARG A 130 13.45 -3.02 9.18
C ARG A 130 14.55 -3.78 8.45
N ASP A 131 14.23 -4.92 7.84
CA ASP A 131 15.20 -5.77 7.14
C ASP A 131 15.35 -5.37 5.66
N VAL A 132 14.46 -4.52 5.15
CA VAL A 132 14.43 -4.08 3.74
C VAL A 132 15.72 -3.37 3.33
N PRO A 133 16.27 -2.39 4.09
CA PRO A 133 17.51 -1.73 3.68
C PRO A 133 18.69 -2.71 3.55
N GLN A 134 18.79 -3.69 4.45
CA GLN A 134 19.84 -4.71 4.38
C GLN A 134 19.66 -5.65 3.20
N TYR A 135 18.42 -5.99 2.85
CA TYR A 135 18.13 -6.79 1.66
C TYR A 135 18.50 -6.06 0.36
N LEU A 136 18.17 -4.77 0.25
CA LEU A 136 18.42 -3.96 -0.95
C LEU A 136 19.89 -3.53 -1.12
N ALA A 137 20.69 -3.58 -0.05
CA ALA A 137 22.12 -3.25 -0.10
C ALA A 137 23.01 -4.39 -0.62
N LYS A 138 22.43 -5.55 -0.94
CA LYS A 138 23.13 -6.73 -1.49
C LYS A 138 23.20 -6.65 -3.00
#